data_AF-A0A350BSS7-F1
#
_entry.id   AF-A0A350BSS7-F1
#
_cell.length_a   1.000
_cell.length_b   1.000
_cell.length_c   1.000
_cell.angle_alpha   90.00
_cell.angle_beta   90.00
_cell.angle_gamma   90.00
#
_symmetry.space_group_name_H-M   'P 1'
#
loop_
_entity.id
_entity.type
_entity.pdbx_description
1 polymer ?
#
loop_
_entity_poly.entity_id
_entity_poly.type
_entity_poly.pdbx_seq_one_letter_code
_entity_poly.pdbx_strand_id
1 'polypeptide(L)'
;MKINKETVLEEIRTQFASQFDGLKLEFFKKQHADSSGSHKKSMLDSSLLVSEVNPSISEGDMAWDKSMTVSEIEQLLESRFGLHAQVFRLTGRVWIETTTTDSYTLEKQMNKSADSQTSI
;
A
#
# COMPACT_ATOMS: atom_id res chain seq x y z
N MET A 1 0.17 -6.87 -12.35
CA MET A 1 1.51 -7.51 -12.27
C MET A 1 1.41 -8.91 -11.72
N LYS A 2 2.41 -9.76 -12.00
CA LYS A 2 2.65 -10.97 -11.22
C LYS A 2 3.46 -10.61 -9.98
N ILE A 3 3.05 -11.10 -8.81
CA ILE A 3 3.78 -11.03 -7.55
C ILE A 3 4.27 -12.44 -7.23
N ASN A 4 5.58 -12.58 -7.02
CA ASN A 4 6.24 -13.83 -6.68
C ASN A 4 7.34 -13.61 -5.63
N LYS A 5 8.11 -14.66 -5.32
CA LYS A 5 9.20 -14.61 -4.33
C LYS A 5 10.32 -13.62 -4.66
N GLU A 6 10.56 -13.36 -5.94
CA GLU A 6 11.65 -12.53 -6.44
C GLU A 6 11.21 -11.08 -6.70
N THR A 7 9.90 -10.80 -6.61
CA THR A 7 9.38 -9.44 -6.70
C THR A 7 9.94 -8.59 -5.57
N VAL A 8 10.51 -7.44 -5.91
CA VAL A 8 10.99 -6.45 -4.93
C VAL A 8 9.81 -5.58 -4.49
N LEU A 9 9.71 -5.23 -3.21
CA LEU A 9 8.60 -4.41 -2.71
C LEU A 9 8.48 -3.07 -3.45
N GLU A 10 9.60 -2.44 -3.80
CA GLU A 10 9.65 -1.20 -4.59
C GLU A 10 8.94 -1.32 -5.95
N GLU A 11 8.98 -2.50 -6.60
CA GLU A 11 8.29 -2.72 -7.86
C GLU A 11 6.77 -2.62 -7.70
N ILE A 12 6.25 -3.19 -6.62
CA ILE A 12 4.81 -3.13 -6.29
C ILE A 12 4.42 -1.69 -5.98
N ARG A 13 5.23 -0.98 -5.18
CA ARG A 13 4.99 0.44 -4.84
C ARG A 13 4.98 1.32 -6.08
N THR A 14 6.00 1.18 -6.93
CA THR A 14 6.16 1.96 -8.15
C THR A 14 5.01 1.71 -9.11
N GLN A 15 4.62 0.45 -9.32
CA GLN A 15 3.50 0.12 -10.20
C GLN A 15 2.16 0.65 -9.67
N PHE A 16 1.96 0.65 -8.35
CA PHE A 16 0.76 1.24 -7.74
C PHE A 16 0.77 2.76 -7.94
N ALA A 17 1.86 3.44 -7.58
CA ALA A 17 1.98 4.88 -7.68
C ALA A 17 1.88 5.38 -9.13
N SER A 18 2.36 4.61 -10.11
CA SER A 18 2.25 4.96 -11.53
C SER A 18 0.82 4.88 -12.08
N GLN A 19 -0.11 4.23 -11.38
CA GLN A 19 -1.52 4.12 -11.77
C GLN A 19 -2.42 5.04 -10.99
N PHE A 20 -1.99 5.48 -9.80
CA PHE A 20 -2.82 6.24 -8.87
C PHE A 20 -2.12 7.50 -8.39
N ASP A 21 -2.19 8.56 -9.20
CA ASP A 21 -1.56 9.84 -8.91
C ASP A 21 -1.98 10.40 -7.54
N GLY A 22 -0.99 10.82 -6.76
CA GLY A 22 -1.22 11.36 -5.41
C GLY A 22 -1.48 10.29 -4.35
N LEU A 23 -1.42 9.00 -4.70
CA LEU A 23 -1.44 7.88 -3.78
C LEU A 23 -0.09 7.15 -3.78
N LYS A 24 0.25 6.52 -2.67
CA LYS A 24 1.37 5.59 -2.58
C LYS A 24 1.04 4.41 -1.68
N LEU A 25 1.77 3.33 -1.87
CA LEU A 25 1.67 2.11 -1.08
C LEU A 25 2.95 1.95 -0.25
N GLU A 26 2.82 1.58 1.01
CA GLU A 26 3.95 1.22 1.89
C GLU A 26 3.67 -0.14 2.54
N PHE A 27 4.72 -0.89 2.86
CA PHE A 27 4.59 -2.21 3.49
C PHE A 27 5.15 -2.20 4.90
N PHE A 28 4.57 -3.02 5.77
CA PHE A 28 4.91 -3.08 7.19
C PHE A 28 5.11 -4.52 7.65
N LYS A 29 5.94 -4.71 8.67
CA LYS A 29 5.99 -5.96 9.42
C LYS A 29 4.63 -6.21 10.06
N LYS A 30 4.20 -7.48 10.04
CA LYS A 30 3.05 -7.92 10.83
C LYS A 30 3.31 -7.57 12.29
N GLN A 31 2.40 -6.82 12.92
CA GLN A 31 2.48 -6.61 14.37
C GLN A 31 2.21 -7.95 15.06
N HIS A 32 3.21 -8.47 15.76
CA HIS A 32 2.98 -9.52 16.76
C HIS A 32 2.38 -8.85 18.01
N ALA A 33 1.55 -9.59 18.75
CA ALA A 33 0.79 -9.09 19.90
C ALA A 33 1.64 -8.42 21.01
N ASP A 34 2.96 -8.62 21.01
CA ASP A 34 3.86 -8.16 22.08
C ASP A 34 4.70 -6.92 21.75
N SER A 35 4.58 -6.30 20.56
CA SER A 35 5.43 -5.16 20.19
C SER A 35 4.67 -3.84 20.11
N SER A 36 4.68 -3.08 21.21
CA SER A 36 4.27 -1.69 21.35
C SER A 36 5.25 -0.72 20.64
N GLY A 37 5.40 -0.83 19.33
CA GLY A 37 6.27 0.01 18.51
C GLY A 37 5.48 0.94 17.59
N SER A 38 5.89 2.22 17.48
CA SER A 38 5.28 3.18 16.55
C SER A 38 5.39 2.72 15.09
N HIS A 39 4.38 3.03 14.25
CA HIS A 39 4.27 2.60 12.84
C HIS A 39 5.52 2.84 11.98
N LYS A 40 6.32 3.88 12.27
CA LYS A 40 7.58 4.13 11.55
C LYS A 40 8.65 3.07 11.82
N LYS A 41 8.63 2.39 12.97
CA LYS A 41 9.59 1.32 13.32
C LYS A 41 9.26 -0.02 12.66
N SER A 42 8.07 -0.16 12.08
CA SER A 42 7.62 -1.39 11.42
C SER A 42 7.59 -1.30 9.89
N MET A 43 7.83 -0.13 9.29
CA MET A 43 7.88 0.02 7.83
C MET A 43 9.05 -0.81 7.26
N LEU A 44 8.77 -1.55 6.20
CA LEU A 44 9.73 -2.41 5.52
C LEU A 44 10.55 -1.60 4.51
N ASP A 45 11.84 -1.95 4.41
CA ASP A 45 12.73 -1.42 3.38
C ASP A 45 12.23 -1.85 2.00
N SER A 46 12.22 -0.93 1.04
CA SER A 46 11.65 -1.19 -0.27
C SER A 46 12.49 -2.10 -1.15
N SER A 47 13.78 -2.26 -0.84
CA SER A 47 14.70 -3.16 -1.54
C SER A 47 14.50 -4.64 -1.20
N LEU A 48 13.71 -4.95 -0.17
CA LEU A 48 13.41 -6.33 0.21
C LEU A 48 12.63 -7.06 -0.87
N LEU A 49 12.94 -8.34 -1.02
CA LEU A 49 12.13 -9.29 -1.78
C LEU A 49 10.88 -9.64 -0.98
N VAL A 50 9.81 -9.91 -1.71
CA VAL A 50 8.57 -10.41 -1.12
C VAL A 50 8.79 -11.71 -0.34
N SER A 51 9.70 -12.59 -0.78
CA SER A 51 10.06 -13.80 -0.04
C SER A 51 10.81 -13.56 1.28
N GLU A 52 11.50 -12.42 1.43
CA GLU A 52 12.13 -12.04 2.70
C GLU A 52 11.09 -11.56 3.72
N VAL A 53 9.96 -11.04 3.25
CA VAL A 53 8.82 -10.62 4.08
C VAL A 53 7.93 -11.81 4.42
N ASN A 54 7.60 -12.63 3.41
CA ASN A 54 6.78 -13.82 3.53
C ASN A 54 7.40 -14.98 2.72
N PRO A 55 8.21 -15.85 3.35
CA PRO A 55 8.84 -16.99 2.67
C PRO A 55 7.84 -18.01 2.10
N SER A 56 6.62 -18.04 2.64
CA SER A 56 5.54 -18.96 2.27
C SER A 56 4.47 -18.29 1.39
N ILE A 57 4.83 -17.23 0.67
CA ILE A 57 3.92 -16.54 -0.23
C ILE A 57 3.25 -17.47 -1.24
N SER A 58 1.96 -17.24 -1.47
CA SER A 58 1.25 -17.74 -2.65
C SER A 58 1.42 -16.76 -3.80
N GLU A 59 2.14 -17.17 -4.83
CA GLU A 59 2.38 -16.33 -6.01
C GLU A 59 1.11 -16.14 -6.83
N GLY A 60 1.01 -15.05 -7.57
CA GLY A 60 -0.12 -14.84 -8.45
C GLY A 60 -0.21 -13.44 -9.05
N ASP A 61 -1.24 -13.24 -9.87
CA ASP A 61 -1.49 -11.96 -10.50
C ASP A 61 -2.27 -11.01 -9.59
N MET A 62 -1.83 -9.76 -9.55
CA MET A 62 -2.50 -8.64 -8.94
C MET A 62 -2.88 -7.62 -10.01
N ALA A 63 -4.17 -7.28 -10.04
CA ALA A 63 -4.71 -6.21 -10.86
C ALA A 63 -5.31 -5.17 -9.93
N TRP A 64 -5.02 -3.90 -10.20
CA TRP A 64 -5.55 -2.78 -9.46
C TRP A 64 -6.69 -2.17 -10.27
N ASP A 65 -7.82 -1.88 -9.62
CA ASP A 65 -8.91 -1.12 -10.22
C ASP A 65 -9.19 0.12 -9.37
N LYS A 66 -9.39 1.25 -10.03
CA LYS A 66 -9.67 2.53 -9.37
C LYS A 66 -10.99 2.51 -8.58
N SER A 67 -11.90 1.59 -8.90
CA SER A 67 -13.17 1.41 -8.19
C SER A 67 -13.00 0.65 -6.87
N MET A 68 -11.86 -0.01 -6.65
CA MET A 68 -11.59 -0.72 -5.40
C MET A 68 -11.38 0.27 -4.27
N THR A 69 -11.86 -0.08 -3.08
CA THR A 69 -11.57 0.68 -1.86
C THR A 69 -10.14 0.45 -1.41
N VAL A 70 -9.61 1.40 -0.63
CA VAL A 70 -8.32 1.21 0.04
C VAL A 70 -8.32 -0.07 0.87
N SER A 71 -9.38 -0.32 1.63
CA SER A 71 -9.49 -1.52 2.48
C SER A 71 -9.48 -2.81 1.65
N GLU A 72 -10.13 -2.84 0.48
CA GLU A 72 -10.09 -3.98 -0.43
C GLU A 72 -8.67 -4.25 -0.93
N ILE A 73 -7.93 -3.20 -1.30
CA ILE A 73 -6.52 -3.31 -1.71
C ILE A 73 -5.65 -3.91 -0.61
N GLU A 74 -5.73 -3.35 0.59
CA GLU A 74 -4.92 -3.78 1.73
C GLU A 74 -5.25 -5.22 2.11
N GLN A 75 -6.55 -5.59 2.15
CA GLN A 75 -7.00 -6.95 2.43
C GLN A 75 -6.60 -7.95 1.34
N LEU A 76 -6.60 -7.56 0.06
CA LEU A 76 -6.18 -8.45 -1.03
C LEU A 76 -4.68 -8.75 -0.96
N LEU A 77 -3.87 -7.74 -0.65
CA LEU A 77 -2.43 -7.91 -0.44
C LEU A 77 -2.14 -8.82 0.76
N GLU A 78 -2.86 -8.63 1.86
CA GLU A 78 -2.69 -9.46 3.05
C GLU A 78 -3.17 -10.89 2.81
N SER A 79 -4.41 -11.07 2.33
CA SER A 79 -5.02 -12.40 2.20
C SER A 79 -4.38 -13.27 1.12
N ARG A 80 -3.97 -12.68 -0.01
CA ARG A 80 -3.40 -13.44 -1.13
C ARG A 80 -1.89 -13.62 -1.01
N PHE A 81 -1.18 -12.61 -0.53
CA PHE A 81 0.28 -12.58 -0.56
C PHE A 81 0.91 -12.55 0.84
N GLY A 82 0.12 -12.40 1.91
CA GLY A 82 0.64 -12.23 3.27
C GLY A 82 1.37 -10.91 3.46
N LEU A 83 1.09 -9.90 2.64
CA LEU A 83 1.75 -8.61 2.66
C LEU A 83 0.86 -7.58 3.35
N HIS A 84 1.30 -7.08 4.50
CA HIS A 84 0.63 -5.98 5.19
C HIS A 84 1.03 -4.67 4.53
N ALA A 85 0.07 -4.06 3.84
CA ALA A 85 0.27 -2.81 3.14
C ALA A 85 -0.63 -1.72 3.73
N GLN A 86 -0.22 -0.47 3.51
CA GLN A 86 -1.04 0.69 3.81
C GLN A 86 -0.98 1.67 2.64
N VAL A 87 -2.15 2.18 2.24
CA VAL A 87 -2.26 3.25 1.25
C VAL A 87 -2.15 4.61 1.95
N PHE A 88 -1.30 5.47 1.41
CA PHE A 88 -1.17 6.87 1.81
C PHE A 88 -1.66 7.78 0.70
N ARG A 89 -2.24 8.92 1.10
CA ARG A 89 -2.66 9.98 0.18
C ARG A 89 -1.86 11.25 0.42
N LEU A 90 -1.44 11.89 -0.66
CA LEU A 90 -0.81 13.21 -0.61
C LEU A 90 -1.90 14.25 -0.31
N THR A 91 -1.67 15.07 0.72
CA THR A 91 -2.52 16.22 1.07
C THR A 91 -1.66 17.45 1.20
N GLY A 92 -1.82 18.40 0.29
CA GLY A 92 -0.91 19.54 0.15
C GLY A 92 0.53 19.05 -0.15
N ARG A 93 1.38 18.98 0.87
CA ARG A 93 2.78 18.51 0.79
C ARG A 93 3.09 17.33 1.71
N VAL A 94 2.08 16.76 2.37
CA VAL A 94 2.27 15.71 3.39
C VAL A 94 1.54 14.45 2.97
N TRP A 95 2.20 13.30 3.12
CA TRP A 95 1.57 11.99 2.98
C TRP A 95 0.85 11.61 4.27
N ILE A 96 -0.45 11.32 4.17
CA ILE A 96 -1.26 10.91 5.31
C ILE A 96 -1.83 9.51 5.08
N GLU A 97 -1.97 8.76 6.18
CA GLU A 97 -2.61 7.45 6.17
C GLU A 97 -4.09 7.60 5.80
N THR A 98 -4.62 6.61 5.09
CA THR A 98 -6.03 6.62 4.66
C THR A 98 -6.96 5.88 5.61
N THR A 99 -6.51 5.53 6.83
CA THR A 99 -7.21 4.71 7.83
C THR A 99 -8.64 5.16 8.15
N THR A 100 -8.92 6.47 8.17
CA THR A 100 -10.27 7.01 8.43
C THR A 100 -11.15 7.11 7.18
N THR A 101 -10.59 6.77 6.03
CA THR A 101 -11.17 6.87 4.68
C THR A 101 -10.88 5.61 3.86
N ASP A 102 -10.62 4.50 4.52
CA ASP A 102 -10.26 3.21 3.93
C ASP A 102 -11.41 2.62 3.10
N SER A 103 -12.65 2.99 3.45
CA SER A 103 -13.87 2.73 2.70
C SER A 103 -14.00 3.52 1.38
N TYR A 104 -13.11 4.48 1.10
CA TYR A 104 -13.14 5.21 -0.18
C TYR A 104 -12.40 4.46 -1.27
N THR A 105 -12.94 4.56 -2.48
CA THR A 105 -12.28 4.06 -3.68
C THR A 105 -10.95 4.79 -3.94
N LEU A 106 -10.01 4.12 -4.61
CA LEU A 106 -8.77 4.75 -5.05
C LEU A 106 -9.06 6.00 -5.90
N GLU A 107 -10.06 5.95 -6.79
CA GLU A 107 -10.50 7.12 -7.57
C GLU A 107 -10.90 8.30 -6.67
N LYS A 108 -11.70 8.03 -5.63
CA LYS A 108 -12.11 9.08 -4.69
C LYS A 108 -10.92 9.62 -3.89
N GLN A 109 -9.95 8.79 -3.55
CA GLN A 109 -8.73 9.23 -2.89
C GLN A 109 -7.86 10.10 -3.81
N MET A 110 -7.71 9.74 -5.09
CA MET A 110 -7.01 10.56 -6.09
C MET A 110 -7.65 11.94 -6.21
N ASN A 111 -8.98 12.02 -6.34
CA ASN A 111 -9.68 13.30 -6.43
C ASN A 111 -9.42 14.17 -5.20
N LYS A 112 -9.47 13.58 -4.00
CA LYS A 112 -9.14 14.29 -2.75
C LYS A 112 -7.69 14.77 -2.70
N SER A 113 -6.76 14.03 -3.27
CA SER A 113 -5.36 14.47 -3.40
C SER A 113 -5.29 15.71 -4.29
N ALA A 114 -5.88 15.65 -5.48
CA ALA A 114 -5.90 16.76 -6.44
C ALA A 114 -6.53 18.03 -5.84
N ASP A 115 -7.70 17.91 -5.22
CA ASP A 115 -8.41 19.04 -4.59
C ASP A 115 -7.56 19.75 -3.52
N SER A 116 -6.79 18.97 -2.77
CA SER A 116 -5.91 19.51 -1.72
C SER A 116 -4.71 20.28 -2.25
N GLN A 117 -4.35 20.06 -3.52
CA GLN A 117 -3.21 20.71 -4.18
C GLN A 117 -3.62 21.98 -4.92
N THR A 118 -4.88 22.09 -5.36
CA THR A 118 -5.41 23.25 -6.07
C THR A 118 -5.82 24.41 -5.16
N SER A 119 -5.75 24.25 -3.84
CA SER A 119 -6.01 25.32 -2.88
C SER A 119 -4.76 26.19 -2.70
N ILE A 120 -4.50 27.08 -3.68
CA ILE A 120 -3.49 28.14 -3.61
C ILE A 120 -4.12 29.44 -4.12
#